data_AF-A0A962LFW3-F1
#
_entry.id   AF-A0A962LFW3-F1
#
_cell.length_a   1.000
_cell.length_b   1.000
_cell.length_c   1.000
_cell.angle_alpha   90.00
_cell.angle_beta   90.00
_cell.angle_gamma   90.00
#
_symmetry.space_group_name_H-M   'P 1'
#
loop_
_entity.id
_entity.type
_entity.pdbx_description
1 polymer ?
#
loop_
_entity_poly.entity_id
_entity_poly.type
_entity_poly.pdbx_seq_one_letter_code
_entity_poly.pdbx_strand_id
1 'polypeptide(L)'
;MKYIDIGKLRSLDRAEFLKIKPYPYYNSEGVLTEEGFQELLANMPPLDLFKHNFGYERRAGQAPHDRYSLEYEPGMPVPQPWQEFIDEMRADAYRNEIARLLGAKKVEFRFHWHYTPSGCDVSPHCDARREHGSHLFYFNSKDEWDPAWGGSTLVLDDGGRLSYDSAPDFDEFDAAYECES
;
A
#
# COMPACT_ATOMS: atom_id res chain seq x y z
N MET A 1 -6.95 0.02 21.93
CA MET A 1 -6.90 1.27 21.15
C MET A 1 -7.72 1.09 19.86
N LYS A 2 -8.01 2.16 19.11
CA LYS A 2 -8.54 2.07 17.75
C LYS A 2 -7.49 2.61 16.80
N TYR A 3 -6.99 1.79 15.89
CA TYR A 3 -5.96 2.17 14.94
C TYR A 3 -6.58 2.87 13.73
N ILE A 4 -7.74 2.39 13.25
CA ILE A 4 -8.42 2.94 12.07
C ILE A 4 -9.58 3.86 12.46
N ASP A 5 -9.60 5.07 11.90
CA ASP A 5 -10.81 5.90 11.82
C ASP A 5 -11.71 5.37 10.71
N ILE A 6 -12.56 4.41 11.06
CA ILE A 6 -13.51 3.81 10.11
C ILE A 6 -14.53 4.82 9.57
N GLY A 7 -14.73 5.94 10.26
CA GLY A 7 -15.62 7.02 9.83
C GLY A 7 -15.17 7.63 8.49
N LYS A 8 -13.85 7.74 8.28
CA LYS A 8 -13.25 8.22 7.02
C LYS A 8 -13.59 7.31 5.84
N LEU A 9 -13.57 5.99 6.02
CA LEU A 9 -13.94 5.06 4.95
C LEU A 9 -15.45 5.04 4.70
N ARG A 10 -16.26 5.17 5.77
CA ARG A 10 -17.73 5.21 5.69
C ARG A 10 -18.26 6.47 5.01
N SER A 11 -17.56 7.60 5.12
CA SER A 11 -17.98 8.85 4.50
C SER A 11 -17.74 8.87 2.98
N LEU A 12 -16.91 7.96 2.45
CA LEU A 12 -16.67 7.85 1.03
C LEU A 12 -17.90 7.32 0.30
N ASP A 13 -18.43 8.14 -0.60
CA ASP A 13 -19.41 7.69 -1.58
C ASP A 13 -18.72 6.81 -2.63
N ARG A 14 -19.30 5.63 -2.87
CA ARG A 14 -18.73 4.64 -3.79
C ARG A 14 -18.78 5.12 -5.24
N ALA A 15 -19.86 5.77 -5.65
CA ALA A 15 -20.01 6.20 -7.03
C ALA A 15 -19.01 7.32 -7.35
N GLU A 16 -18.76 8.21 -6.40
CA GLU A 16 -17.72 9.24 -6.54
C GLU A 16 -16.30 8.64 -6.50
N PHE A 17 -16.02 7.72 -5.58
CA PHE A 17 -14.73 7.02 -5.53
C PHE A 17 -14.39 6.34 -6.87
N LEU A 18 -15.35 5.63 -7.48
CA LEU A 18 -15.14 4.93 -8.75
C LEU A 18 -14.98 5.87 -9.97
N LYS A 19 -15.29 7.17 -9.83
CA LYS A 19 -15.09 8.17 -10.90
C LYS A 19 -13.68 8.76 -10.92
N ILE A 20 -12.90 8.59 -9.85
CA ILE A 20 -11.53 9.11 -9.75
C ILE A 20 -10.68 8.55 -10.89
N LYS A 21 -9.82 9.41 -11.45
CA LYS A 21 -8.94 9.13 -12.58
C LYS A 21 -7.47 9.30 -12.16
N PRO A 22 -6.52 8.57 -12.79
CA PRO A 22 -6.68 7.63 -13.92
C PRO A 22 -7.44 6.34 -13.58
N TYR A 23 -7.34 5.92 -12.32
CA TYR A 23 -8.13 4.84 -11.72
C TYR A 23 -8.59 5.26 -10.31
N PRO A 24 -9.53 4.54 -9.69
CA PRO A 24 -9.97 4.85 -8.34
C PRO A 24 -8.82 4.73 -7.32
N TYR A 25 -8.44 5.84 -6.69
CA TYR A 25 -7.51 5.88 -5.56
C TYR A 25 -7.99 6.89 -4.51
N TYR A 26 -7.55 6.72 -3.27
CA TYR A 26 -7.86 7.63 -2.18
C TYR A 26 -6.62 7.81 -1.32
N ASN A 27 -6.17 9.06 -1.19
CA ASN A 27 -5.00 9.45 -0.44
C ASN A 27 -5.40 10.68 0.38
N SER A 28 -5.99 10.46 1.54
CA SER A 28 -6.27 11.56 2.46
C SER A 28 -5.92 11.12 3.87
N GLU A 29 -5.25 12.00 4.60
CA GLU A 29 -4.76 11.72 5.94
C GLU A 29 -5.88 11.34 6.93
N GLY A 30 -5.47 10.59 7.96
CA GLY A 30 -6.28 10.28 9.13
C GLY A 30 -7.15 9.03 9.03
N VAL A 31 -6.96 8.16 8.03
CA VAL A 31 -7.53 6.81 8.08
C VAL A 31 -6.84 5.98 9.17
N LEU A 32 -5.52 6.07 9.26
CA LEU A 32 -4.75 5.65 10.43
C LEU A 32 -4.77 6.80 11.45
N THR A 33 -5.12 6.49 12.69
CA THR A 33 -5.08 7.46 13.80
C THR A 33 -3.64 7.82 14.16
N GLU A 34 -3.42 9.02 14.69
CA GLU A 34 -2.08 9.44 15.13
C GLU A 34 -1.54 8.53 16.23
N GLU A 35 -2.38 8.17 17.22
CA GLU A 35 -1.99 7.25 18.29
C GLU A 35 -1.66 5.86 17.74
N GLY A 36 -2.45 5.37 16.77
CA GLY A 36 -2.19 4.11 16.09
C GLY A 36 -0.90 4.14 15.27
N PHE A 37 -0.61 5.25 14.60
CA PHE A 37 0.63 5.44 13.85
C PHE A 37 1.84 5.35 14.77
N GLN A 38 1.87 6.12 15.85
CA GLN A 38 2.99 6.16 16.79
C GLN A 38 3.23 4.78 17.45
N GLU A 39 2.16 4.11 17.87
CA GLU A 39 2.27 2.78 18.48
C GLU A 39 2.80 1.74 17.51
N LEU A 40 2.32 1.72 16.26
CA LEU A 40 2.77 0.77 15.24
C LEU A 40 4.21 1.05 14.79
N LEU A 41 4.58 2.33 14.64
CA LEU A 41 5.94 2.75 14.29
C LEU A 41 6.94 2.33 15.37
N ALA A 42 6.64 2.60 16.65
CA ALA A 42 7.49 2.20 17.78
C ALA A 42 7.64 0.68 17.93
N ASN A 43 6.73 -0.08 17.32
CA ASN A 43 6.68 -1.54 17.39
C ASN A 43 6.84 -2.21 16.02
N MET A 44 7.59 -1.61 15.10
CA MET A 44 7.88 -2.24 13.80
C MET A 44 8.45 -3.66 13.96
N PRO A 45 8.03 -4.65 13.14
CA PRO A 45 8.66 -5.96 13.16
C PRO A 45 10.16 -5.84 12.87
N PRO A 46 11.02 -6.58 13.60
CA PRO A 46 12.45 -6.47 13.42
C PRO A 46 12.89 -7.04 12.07
N LEU A 47 13.96 -6.47 11.50
CA LEU A 47 14.41 -6.74 10.12
C LEU A 47 14.87 -8.20 9.90
N ASP A 48 15.24 -8.91 10.97
CA ASP A 48 15.58 -10.33 10.98
C ASP A 48 14.42 -11.25 10.58
N LEU A 49 13.17 -10.78 10.66
CA LEU A 49 12.01 -11.49 10.11
C LEU A 49 11.89 -11.33 8.59
N PHE A 50 12.50 -10.31 8.00
CA PHE A 50 12.28 -9.95 6.59
C PHE A 50 13.12 -10.80 5.65
N LYS A 51 12.51 -11.14 4.51
CA LYS A 51 13.24 -11.71 3.37
C LYS A 51 13.94 -10.60 2.61
N HIS A 52 15.21 -10.83 2.28
CA HIS A 52 16.03 -9.96 1.44
C HIS A 52 15.82 -10.33 -0.03
N ASN A 53 15.04 -9.55 -0.78
CA ASN A 53 14.76 -9.80 -2.20
C ASN A 53 15.50 -8.79 -3.08
N PHE A 54 16.67 -9.17 -3.59
CA PHE A 54 17.52 -8.28 -4.40
C PHE A 54 17.99 -8.97 -5.67
N GLY A 55 17.99 -8.24 -6.79
CA GLY A 55 18.59 -8.65 -8.06
C GLY A 55 17.87 -9.77 -8.81
N TYR A 56 16.58 -10.03 -8.51
CA TYR A 56 15.82 -11.08 -9.18
C TYR A 56 15.07 -10.57 -10.42
N GLU A 57 15.09 -11.35 -11.50
CA GLU A 57 14.34 -11.07 -12.72
C GLU A 57 12.82 -11.08 -12.46
N ARG A 58 12.11 -10.09 -13.00
CA ARG A 58 10.65 -9.99 -12.91
C ARG A 58 10.01 -10.24 -14.28
N ARG A 59 8.69 -10.47 -14.26
CA ARG A 59 7.90 -10.72 -15.47
C ARG A 59 8.04 -9.54 -16.44
N ALA A 60 8.00 -9.83 -17.74
CA ALA A 60 7.97 -8.85 -18.82
C ALA A 60 9.16 -7.85 -18.84
N GLY A 61 10.32 -8.22 -18.27
CA GLY A 61 11.51 -7.36 -18.28
C GLY A 61 11.49 -6.22 -17.26
N GLN A 62 10.55 -6.22 -16.32
CA GLN A 62 10.50 -5.24 -15.24
C GLN A 62 11.82 -5.24 -14.43
N ALA A 63 12.25 -4.04 -14.04
CA ALA A 63 13.37 -3.88 -13.11
C ALA A 63 13.08 -4.61 -11.78
N PRO A 64 14.12 -5.18 -11.12
CA PRO A 64 13.97 -5.78 -9.81
C PRO A 64 13.38 -4.78 -8.80
N HIS A 65 12.45 -5.25 -7.97
CA HIS A 65 11.93 -4.47 -6.84
C HIS A 65 12.76 -4.81 -5.62
N ASP A 66 13.97 -4.25 -5.58
CA ASP A 66 14.96 -4.53 -4.54
C ASP A 66 14.48 -4.00 -3.19
N ARG A 67 14.09 -4.91 -2.29
CA ARG A 67 13.49 -4.58 -0.99
C ARG A 67 13.54 -5.71 0.01
N TYR A 68 13.40 -5.33 1.27
CA TYR A 68 13.06 -6.26 2.34
C TYR A 68 11.55 -6.44 2.38
N SER A 69 11.06 -7.67 2.46
CA SER A 69 9.62 -7.95 2.59
C SER A 69 9.35 -8.97 3.68
N LEU A 70 8.30 -8.73 4.47
CA LEU A 70 7.73 -9.68 5.41
C LEU A 70 6.27 -9.92 5.03
N GLU A 71 5.91 -11.16 4.66
CA GLU A 71 4.50 -11.55 4.47
C GLU A 71 3.96 -12.11 5.77
N TYR A 72 2.81 -11.61 6.23
CA TYR A 72 2.18 -12.07 7.45
C TYR A 72 1.48 -13.42 7.25
N GLU A 73 1.72 -14.33 8.20
CA GLU A 73 1.03 -15.61 8.33
C GLU A 73 0.40 -15.69 9.73
N PRO A 74 -0.82 -16.23 9.88
CA PRO A 74 -1.44 -16.40 11.20
C PRO A 74 -0.52 -17.16 12.17
N GLY A 75 -0.33 -16.62 13.36
CA GLY A 75 0.54 -17.19 14.39
C GLY A 75 2.00 -16.74 14.32
N MET A 76 2.37 -15.92 13.34
CA MET A 76 3.70 -15.30 13.28
C MET A 76 3.92 -14.36 14.50
N PRO A 77 5.10 -14.36 15.12
CA PRO A 77 5.38 -13.59 16.33
C PRO A 77 5.71 -12.12 16.02
N VAL A 78 4.80 -11.42 15.35
CA VAL A 78 4.89 -9.95 15.18
C VAL A 78 4.52 -9.24 16.50
N PRO A 79 4.99 -8.01 16.76
CA PRO A 79 4.67 -7.29 17.99
C PRO A 79 3.16 -7.14 18.22
N GLN A 80 2.74 -7.09 19.49
CA GLN A 80 1.32 -7.10 19.86
C GLN A 80 0.50 -6.00 19.15
N PRO A 81 0.95 -4.73 19.04
CA PRO A 81 0.19 -3.70 18.33
C PRO A 81 -0.13 -4.06 16.86
N TRP A 82 0.80 -4.71 16.17
CA TRP A 82 0.58 -5.19 14.81
C TRP A 82 -0.45 -6.32 14.73
N GLN A 83 -0.46 -7.22 15.72
CA GLN A 83 -1.49 -8.26 15.80
C GLN A 83 -2.88 -7.63 15.98
N GLU A 84 -3.01 -6.68 16.90
CA GLU A 84 -4.26 -5.95 17.15
C GLU A 84 -4.74 -5.16 15.93
N PHE A 85 -3.81 -4.52 15.21
CA PHE A 85 -4.11 -3.78 13.98
C PHE A 85 -4.59 -4.70 12.85
N ILE A 86 -3.91 -5.84 12.66
CA ILE A 86 -4.33 -6.87 11.68
C ILE A 86 -5.71 -7.41 12.03
N ASP A 87 -5.99 -7.66 13.32
CA ASP A 87 -7.30 -8.13 13.77
C ASP A 87 -8.39 -7.08 13.54
N GLU A 88 -8.09 -5.78 13.76
CA GLU A 88 -9.01 -4.69 13.44
C GLU A 88 -9.32 -4.61 11.94
N MET A 89 -8.32 -4.75 11.05
CA MET A 89 -8.54 -4.79 9.61
C MET A 89 -9.29 -6.05 9.15
N ARG A 90 -9.12 -7.18 9.85
CA ARG A 90 -9.86 -8.42 9.57
C ARG A 90 -11.31 -8.38 10.04
N ALA A 91 -11.64 -7.50 10.98
CA ALA A 91 -13.00 -7.37 11.49
C ALA A 91 -13.98 -6.90 10.40
N ASP A 92 -15.24 -7.29 10.54
CA ASP A 92 -16.31 -6.99 9.58
C ASP A 92 -16.45 -5.48 9.32
N ALA A 93 -16.19 -4.63 10.32
CA ALA A 93 -16.30 -3.19 10.18
C ALA A 93 -15.40 -2.64 9.07
N TYR A 94 -14.11 -2.99 9.06
CA TYR A 94 -13.18 -2.56 8.02
C TYR A 94 -13.43 -3.32 6.72
N ARG A 95 -13.56 -4.65 6.82
CA ARG A 95 -13.74 -5.54 5.68
C ARG A 95 -14.91 -5.15 4.79
N ASN A 96 -16.05 -4.80 5.39
CA ASN A 96 -17.26 -4.44 4.66
C ASN A 96 -17.12 -3.10 3.93
N GLU A 97 -16.40 -2.13 4.49
CA GLU A 97 -16.18 -0.84 3.82
C GLU A 97 -15.26 -1.00 2.60
N ILE A 98 -14.18 -1.77 2.73
CA ILE A 98 -13.29 -2.06 1.58
C ILE A 98 -14.05 -2.83 0.48
N ALA A 99 -14.81 -3.86 0.86
CA ALA A 99 -15.64 -4.61 -0.08
C ALA A 99 -16.67 -3.71 -0.78
N ARG A 100 -17.30 -2.79 -0.03
CA ARG A 100 -18.26 -1.82 -0.57
C ARG A 100 -17.58 -0.90 -1.59
N LEU A 101 -16.47 -0.25 -1.22
CA LEU A 101 -15.77 0.72 -2.07
C LEU A 101 -15.29 0.08 -3.37
N LEU A 102 -14.64 -1.09 -3.29
CA LEU A 102 -14.13 -1.81 -4.46
C LEU A 102 -15.22 -2.58 -5.23
N GLY A 103 -16.46 -2.65 -4.72
CA GLY A 103 -17.53 -3.44 -5.33
C GLY A 103 -17.25 -4.95 -5.34
N ALA A 104 -16.40 -5.42 -4.43
CA ALA A 104 -15.96 -6.80 -4.35
C ALA A 104 -16.84 -7.63 -3.40
N LYS A 105 -16.88 -8.94 -3.63
CA LYS A 105 -17.53 -9.91 -2.73
C LYS A 105 -16.47 -10.88 -2.23
N LYS A 106 -16.60 -11.30 -0.96
CA LYS A 106 -15.64 -12.23 -0.32
C LYS A 106 -14.19 -11.73 -0.36
N VAL A 107 -13.97 -10.47 0.03
CA VAL A 107 -12.61 -9.94 0.12
C VAL A 107 -11.79 -10.72 1.15
N GLU A 108 -10.55 -11.00 0.80
CA GLU A 108 -9.53 -11.58 1.67
C GLU A 108 -8.36 -10.61 1.72
N PHE A 109 -7.74 -10.48 2.89
CA PHE A 109 -6.61 -9.57 3.07
C PHE A 109 -5.32 -10.37 3.22
N ARG A 110 -4.31 -9.92 2.48
CA ARG A 110 -2.91 -10.30 2.68
C ARG A 110 -2.20 -9.09 3.24
N PHE A 111 -1.46 -9.28 4.32
CA PHE A 111 -0.70 -8.22 4.97
C PHE A 111 0.77 -8.47 4.74
N HIS A 112 1.49 -7.41 4.42
CA HIS A 112 2.92 -7.47 4.26
C HIS A 112 3.55 -6.13 4.65
N TRP A 113 4.79 -6.19 5.11
CA TRP A 113 5.64 -5.02 5.31
C TRP A 113 6.67 -5.00 4.19
N HIS A 114 6.95 -3.82 3.68
CA HIS A 114 8.04 -3.58 2.75
C HIS A 114 8.95 -2.49 3.30
N TYR A 115 10.25 -2.69 3.17
CA TYR A 115 11.26 -1.66 3.39
C TYR A 115 12.17 -1.61 2.17
N THR A 116 12.14 -0.48 1.47
CA THR A 116 12.93 -0.24 0.26
C THR A 116 14.13 0.64 0.63
N PRO A 117 15.37 0.14 0.56
CA PRO A 117 16.54 0.93 0.90
C PRO A 117 16.82 2.08 -0.07
N SER A 118 17.68 3.01 0.35
CA SER A 118 18.15 4.11 -0.49
C SER A 118 18.75 3.61 -1.81
N GLY A 119 18.33 4.23 -2.92
CA GLY A 119 18.78 3.88 -4.27
C GLY A 119 18.01 2.72 -4.90
N CYS A 120 17.04 2.14 -4.21
CA CYS A 120 16.10 1.17 -4.76
C CYS A 120 14.74 1.83 -5.03
N ASP A 121 14.05 1.34 -6.05
CA ASP A 121 12.72 1.80 -6.41
C ASP A 121 11.81 0.63 -6.80
N VAL A 122 10.55 0.97 -7.04
CA VAL A 122 9.53 0.06 -7.52
C VAL A 122 9.07 0.60 -8.87
N SER A 123 9.52 -0.06 -9.94
CA SER A 123 9.20 0.33 -11.31
C SER A 123 7.68 0.35 -11.59
N PRO A 124 7.21 1.16 -12.56
CA PRO A 124 5.81 1.22 -12.94
C PRO A 124 5.24 -0.17 -13.26
N HIS A 125 4.14 -0.51 -12.61
CA HIS A 125 3.44 -1.78 -12.84
C HIS A 125 1.98 -1.70 -12.36
N CYS A 126 1.18 -2.67 -12.81
CA CYS A 126 -0.09 -2.99 -12.18
C CYS A 126 0.09 -4.15 -11.20
N ASP A 127 -0.61 -4.08 -10.07
CA ASP A 127 -0.76 -5.21 -9.15
C ASP A 127 -1.37 -6.44 -9.83
N ALA A 128 -1.28 -7.60 -9.17
CA ALA A 128 -1.66 -8.85 -9.83
C ALA A 128 -3.17 -8.85 -10.15
N ARG A 129 -3.56 -9.38 -11.33
CA ARG A 129 -4.97 -9.45 -11.78
C ARG A 129 -5.97 -10.08 -10.81
N ARG A 130 -5.50 -10.88 -9.86
CA ARG A 130 -6.32 -11.53 -8.83
C ARG A 130 -6.65 -10.60 -7.66
N GLU A 131 -5.93 -9.49 -7.53
CA GLU A 131 -6.07 -8.51 -6.45
C GLU A 131 -7.13 -7.47 -6.87
N HIS A 132 -8.02 -7.13 -5.94
CA HIS A 132 -9.05 -6.11 -6.16
C HIS A 132 -8.50 -4.68 -5.96
N GLY A 133 -7.38 -4.54 -5.26
CA GLY A 133 -6.74 -3.28 -4.91
C GLY A 133 -5.80 -3.46 -3.72
N SER A 134 -5.07 -2.39 -3.41
CA SER A 134 -4.09 -2.33 -2.33
C SER A 134 -4.39 -1.14 -1.42
N HIS A 135 -4.12 -1.28 -0.12
CA HIS A 135 -4.17 -0.18 0.84
C HIS A 135 -2.82 -0.10 1.54
N LEU A 136 -2.12 1.01 1.32
CA LEU A 136 -0.77 1.25 1.82
C LEU A 136 -0.85 2.17 3.04
N PHE A 137 -0.13 1.79 4.09
CA PHE A 137 0.11 2.64 5.25
C PHE A 137 1.61 2.94 5.29
N TYR A 138 1.97 4.21 5.16
CA TYR A 138 3.37 4.64 5.22
C TYR A 138 3.75 4.89 6.67
N PHE A 139 4.95 4.42 7.03
CA PHE A 139 5.52 4.57 8.36
C PHE A 139 6.87 5.28 8.29
N ASN A 140 6.93 6.28 7.41
CA ASN A 140 8.02 7.23 7.31
C ASN A 140 7.68 8.38 8.26
N SER A 141 8.38 8.51 9.38
CA SER A 141 8.14 9.64 10.27
C SER A 141 8.67 10.94 9.63
N LYS A 142 8.04 12.08 9.92
CA LYS A 142 8.50 13.40 9.44
C LYS A 142 9.88 13.77 9.96
N ASP A 143 10.34 13.09 11.01
CA ASP A 143 11.67 13.28 11.60
C ASP A 143 12.75 12.43 10.90
N GLU A 144 12.36 11.34 10.22
CA GLU A 144 13.28 10.35 9.63
C GLU A 144 13.19 10.26 8.11
N TRP A 145 12.25 10.95 7.48
CA TRP A 145 12.09 10.99 6.03
C TRP A 145 11.89 12.42 5.52
N ASP A 146 12.64 12.78 4.47
CA ASP A 146 12.52 14.03 3.75
C ASP A 146 11.92 13.78 2.37
N PRO A 147 10.80 14.45 1.99
CA PRO A 147 10.22 14.35 0.66
C PRO A 147 11.22 14.58 -0.49
N ALA A 148 12.26 15.39 -0.27
CA ALA A 148 13.31 15.63 -1.27
C ALA A 148 14.14 14.38 -1.62
N TRP A 149 14.07 13.31 -0.82
CA TRP A 149 14.72 12.04 -1.10
C TRP A 149 13.95 11.17 -2.12
N GLY A 150 12.69 11.53 -2.42
CA GLY A 150 11.79 10.69 -3.20
C GLY A 150 11.28 9.47 -2.43
N GLY A 151 10.81 8.46 -3.16
CA GLY A 151 10.19 7.26 -2.58
C GLY A 151 8.68 7.36 -2.37
N SER A 152 8.08 8.48 -2.78
CA SER A 152 6.63 8.67 -2.82
C SER A 152 5.96 7.67 -3.73
N THR A 153 4.72 7.31 -3.42
CA THR A 153 3.89 6.54 -4.34
C THR A 153 3.29 7.44 -5.40
N LEU A 154 3.39 7.01 -6.64
CA LEU A 154 2.89 7.76 -7.79
C LEU A 154 1.69 7.02 -8.39
N VAL A 155 0.65 7.78 -8.69
CA VAL A 155 -0.45 7.36 -9.54
C VAL A 155 -0.12 7.81 -10.96
N LEU A 156 0.06 6.86 -11.87
CA LEU A 156 0.52 7.12 -13.23
C LEU A 156 -0.64 7.00 -14.22
N ASP A 157 -0.76 7.96 -15.13
CA ASP A 157 -1.79 8.03 -16.17
C ASP A 157 -1.15 7.99 -17.56
N ASP A 158 -1.53 6.99 -18.33
CA ASP A 158 -1.08 6.74 -19.70
C ASP A 158 -2.19 7.00 -20.74
N GLY A 159 -3.35 7.52 -20.30
CA GLY A 159 -4.53 7.67 -21.14
C GLY A 159 -5.14 6.34 -21.60
N GLY A 160 -4.78 5.21 -20.98
CA GLY A 160 -5.22 3.86 -21.35
C GLY A 160 -4.51 3.28 -22.59
N ARG A 161 -3.31 3.77 -22.92
CA ARG A 161 -2.52 3.36 -24.10
C ARG A 161 -1.71 2.08 -23.86
N LEU A 162 -1.17 1.90 -22.66
CA LEU A 162 -0.26 0.85 -22.25
C LEU A 162 -1.03 -0.38 -21.78
N SER A 163 -0.46 -1.55 -22.05
CA SER A 163 -1.00 -2.82 -21.56
C SER A 163 -0.62 -3.01 -20.10
N TYR A 164 -1.53 -3.54 -19.27
CA TYR A 164 -1.21 -3.95 -17.90
C TYR A 164 -0.12 -5.05 -17.83
N ASP A 165 0.13 -5.76 -18.93
CA ASP A 165 1.18 -6.78 -19.07
C ASP A 165 2.40 -6.23 -19.84
N SER A 166 2.78 -4.99 -19.53
CA SER A 166 3.99 -4.33 -20.05
C SER A 166 4.90 -3.88 -18.89
N ALA A 167 6.10 -3.39 -19.23
CA ALA A 167 7.09 -2.85 -18.28
C ALA A 167 7.52 -1.46 -18.76
N PRO A 168 6.63 -0.45 -18.67
CA PRO A 168 6.91 0.86 -19.22
C PRO A 168 7.91 1.63 -18.35
N ASP A 169 8.72 2.46 -19.00
CA ASP A 169 9.54 3.46 -18.32
C ASP A 169 8.67 4.65 -17.88
N PHE A 170 9.16 5.43 -16.92
CA PHE A 170 8.42 6.55 -16.33
C PHE A 170 8.03 7.63 -17.36
N ASP A 171 8.87 7.87 -18.37
CA ASP A 171 8.65 8.87 -19.41
C ASP A 171 7.60 8.47 -20.47
N GLU A 172 7.06 7.25 -20.39
CA GLU A 172 5.97 6.79 -21.27
C GLU A 172 4.57 7.24 -20.81
N PHE A 173 4.46 7.76 -19.59
CA PHE A 173 3.20 8.22 -18.98
C PHE A 173 2.91 9.69 -19.31
N ASP A 174 1.61 10.00 -19.50
CA ASP A 174 1.14 11.34 -19.85
C ASP A 174 1.05 12.24 -18.61
N ALA A 175 0.80 11.65 -17.43
CA ALA A 175 0.81 12.36 -16.15
C ALA A 175 1.20 11.45 -14.98
N ALA A 176 1.72 12.06 -13.91
CA ALA A 176 2.00 11.43 -12.63
C ALA A 176 1.43 12.29 -11.51
N TYR A 177 0.73 11.67 -10.57
CA TYR A 177 0.17 12.31 -9.39
C TYR A 177 0.83 11.71 -8.16
N GLU A 178 1.48 12.54 -7.36
CA GLU A 178 2.14 12.12 -6.13
C GLU A 178 1.13 11.96 -5.00
N CYS A 179 1.18 10.81 -4.33
CA CYS A 179 0.44 10.55 -3.11
C CYS A 179 1.14 11.22 -1.92
N GLU A 180 0.36 11.83 -1.02
CA GLU A 180 0.89 12.29 0.27
C GLU A 180 1.22 11.07 1.14
N SER A 181 2.39 11.08 1.79
CA SER A 181 2.92 10.00 2.62
C SER A 181 3.47 10.52 3.93
#